data_AF-A0A0S8HKF3-F1
#
_entry.id   AF-A0A0S8HKF3-F1
#
_cell.length_a   1.000
_cell.length_b   1.000
_cell.length_c   1.000
_cell.angle_alpha   90.00
_cell.angle_beta   90.00
_cell.angle_gamma   90.00
#
_symmetry.space_group_name_H-M   'P 1'
#
loop_
_entity.id
_entity.type
_entity.pdbx_description
1 polymer ?
#
loop_
_entity_poly.entity_id
_entity_poly.type
_entity_poly.pdbx_seq_one_letter_code
_entity_poly.pdbx_strand_id
1 'polypeptide(L)'
;MLKAVFMRFLGNEYNRNELAGAFGDLGTFIPFVAAYITLNRMDPLGILVSFGVFKIFVGQYFKTPMPVQPMKAIGGMAIAHPESITQGMIWGSGLFTAAFWLILGLSGAVSWLHKITAKPITRGIMLGLGLSFVLEGIKMMGDQPVVAAIAAGGTFLFLSRERIPAMLVLLGFGMSVALISNPSLWNELTQISARLRIPEIYLGRITWQDLIAGTLILGLPQAPLTLGNAIIGTAEENNELFP
;
A
#
# COMPACT_ATOMS: atom_id res chain seq x y z
N MET A 1 7.94 3.98 35.88
CA MET A 1 8.27 5.32 35.34
C MET A 1 9.67 5.25 34.73
N LEU A 2 9.82 4.80 33.48
CA LEU A 2 11.11 4.74 32.79
C LEU A 2 11.03 5.58 31.52
N LYS A 3 11.79 6.68 31.49
CA LYS A 3 12.00 7.52 30.31
C LYS A 3 12.73 6.69 29.26
N ALA A 4 12.04 6.31 28.18
CA ALA A 4 12.67 5.79 26.97
C ALA A 4 12.42 6.77 25.82
N VAL A 5 12.92 8.01 25.97
CA VAL A 5 13.06 8.94 24.85
C VAL A 5 14.33 8.51 24.12
N PHE A 6 14.19 7.78 23.01
CA PHE A 6 15.35 7.26 22.28
C PHE A 6 15.95 8.30 21.33
N MET A 7 15.15 9.26 20.83
CA MET A 7 15.63 10.46 20.15
C MET A 7 14.47 11.46 19.98
N ARG A 8 14.73 12.77 20.08
CA ARG A 8 13.85 13.81 19.55
C ARG A 8 14.55 14.45 18.36
N PHE A 9 13.92 14.47 17.20
CA PHE A 9 14.51 15.04 15.99
C PHE A 9 13.44 15.79 15.19
N LEU A 10 13.73 17.04 14.83
CA LEU A 10 12.83 17.95 14.09
C LEU A 10 11.40 18.08 14.66
N GLY A 11 11.24 17.88 15.96
CA GLY A 11 9.96 17.95 16.66
C GLY A 11 9.21 16.62 16.79
N ASN A 12 9.72 15.55 16.18
CA ASN A 12 9.19 14.19 16.34
C ASN A 12 9.91 13.43 17.46
N GLU A 13 9.16 12.59 18.18
CA GLU A 13 9.72 11.62 19.11
C GLU A 13 9.97 10.30 18.39
N TYR A 14 11.11 9.66 18.66
CA TYR A 14 11.43 8.34 18.13
C TYR A 14 11.64 7.41 19.33
N ASN A 15 10.60 6.66 19.65
CA ASN A 15 10.59 5.67 20.72
C ASN A 15 10.27 4.28 20.16
N ARG A 16 10.23 3.25 21.02
CA ARG A 16 9.97 1.87 20.60
C ARG A 16 8.55 1.68 20.05
N ASN A 17 7.58 2.45 20.54
CA ASN A 17 6.21 2.40 20.04
C ASN A 17 6.12 3.01 18.64
N GLU A 18 6.82 4.12 18.37
CA GLU A 18 6.94 4.71 17.03
C GLU A 18 7.63 3.76 16.06
N LEU A 19 8.69 3.06 16.50
CA LEU A 19 9.34 2.05 15.69
C LEU A 19 8.40 0.88 15.37
N ALA A 20 7.61 0.42 16.36
CA ALA A 20 6.62 -0.62 16.14
C ALA A 20 5.50 -0.16 15.19
N GLY A 21 5.03 1.08 15.35
CA GLY A 21 4.00 1.70 14.50
C GLY A 21 4.45 1.88 13.05
N ALA A 22 5.74 2.14 12.81
CA ALA A 22 6.29 2.28 11.45
C ALA A 22 6.07 1.03 10.57
N PHE A 23 5.93 -0.15 11.18
CA PHE A 23 5.63 -1.41 10.47
C PHE A 23 4.13 -1.63 10.22
N GLY A 24 3.23 -0.81 10.77
CA GLY A 24 1.78 -1.01 10.69
C GLY A 24 1.25 -1.05 9.26
N ASP A 25 1.69 -0.12 8.42
CA ASP A 25 1.25 -0.05 7.01
C ASP A 25 1.81 -1.19 6.14
N LEU A 26 2.90 -1.85 6.56
CA LEU A 26 3.55 -2.88 5.75
C LEU A 26 2.61 -4.03 5.42
N GLY A 27 1.70 -4.35 6.34
CA GLY A 27 0.71 -5.38 6.10
C GLY A 27 -0.09 -5.11 4.84
N THR A 28 -0.62 -3.90 4.72
CA THR A 28 -1.39 -3.53 3.51
C THR A 28 -0.49 -3.28 2.29
N PHE A 29 0.75 -2.83 2.50
CA PHE A 29 1.67 -2.43 1.42
C PHE A 29 2.31 -3.61 0.69
N ILE A 30 2.81 -4.60 1.43
CA ILE A 30 3.62 -5.70 0.87
C ILE A 30 2.87 -6.49 -0.21
N PRO A 31 1.58 -6.88 -0.05
CA PRO A 31 0.87 -7.63 -1.08
C PRO A 31 0.82 -6.90 -2.43
N PHE A 32 0.58 -5.59 -2.44
CA PHE A 32 0.54 -4.80 -3.67
C PHE A 32 1.92 -4.64 -4.29
N VAL A 33 2.95 -4.38 -3.49
CA VAL A 33 4.31 -4.25 -4.01
C VAL A 33 4.80 -5.57 -4.60
N ALA A 34 4.57 -6.68 -3.90
CA ALA A 34 4.88 -8.00 -4.41
C ALA A 34 4.20 -8.24 -5.76
N ALA A 35 2.89 -7.95 -5.85
CA ALA A 35 2.13 -8.08 -7.09
C ALA A 35 2.67 -7.19 -8.22
N TYR A 36 2.95 -5.91 -7.97
CA TYR A 36 3.49 -5.01 -8.99
C TYR A 36 4.84 -5.49 -9.54
N ILE A 37 5.67 -6.10 -8.68
CA ILE A 37 6.97 -6.65 -9.08
C ILE A 37 6.79 -7.94 -9.87
N THR A 38 5.98 -8.89 -9.38
CA THR A 38 5.88 -10.22 -9.98
C THR A 38 5.01 -10.24 -11.23
N LEU A 39 3.90 -9.49 -11.22
CA LEU A 39 2.90 -9.49 -12.29
C LEU A 39 3.21 -8.39 -13.32
N ASN A 40 3.34 -7.15 -12.86
CA ASN A 40 3.57 -6.02 -13.78
C ASN A 40 5.04 -5.77 -14.06
N ARG A 41 5.97 -6.55 -13.49
CA ARG A 41 7.43 -6.44 -13.71
C ARG A 41 8.01 -5.07 -13.37
N MET A 42 7.40 -4.35 -12.44
CA MET A 42 7.88 -3.04 -12.01
C MET A 42 9.18 -3.17 -11.21
N ASP A 43 10.09 -2.20 -11.37
CA ASP A 43 11.35 -2.15 -10.64
C ASP A 43 11.08 -1.90 -9.14
N PRO A 44 11.44 -2.85 -8.23
CA PRO A 44 11.24 -2.69 -6.79
C PRO A 44 11.93 -1.45 -6.22
N LEU A 45 13.09 -1.08 -6.79
CA LEU A 45 13.90 0.02 -6.30
C LEU A 45 13.14 1.34 -6.36
N GLY A 46 12.51 1.63 -7.50
CA GLY A 46 11.75 2.87 -7.70
C GLY A 46 10.56 2.98 -6.76
N ILE A 47 9.84 1.87 -6.54
CA ILE A 47 8.69 1.82 -5.64
C ILE A 47 9.13 2.05 -4.20
N LEU A 48 10.08 1.25 -3.70
CA LEU A 48 10.49 1.25 -2.29
C LEU A 48 11.20 2.54 -1.88
N VAL A 49 12.09 3.07 -2.73
CA VAL A 49 12.81 4.31 -2.45
C VAL A 49 11.85 5.50 -2.45
N SER A 50 10.99 5.62 -3.46
CA SER A 50 10.03 6.75 -3.54
C SER A 50 9.06 6.72 -2.38
N PHE A 51 8.54 5.54 -2.04
CA PHE A 51 7.62 5.36 -0.91
C PHE A 51 8.30 5.68 0.43
N GLY A 52 9.54 5.23 0.64
CA GLY A 52 10.32 5.52 1.84
C GLY A 52 10.62 7.01 2.00
N VAL A 53 11.09 7.67 0.95
CA VAL A 53 11.36 9.12 0.95
C VAL A 53 10.07 9.91 1.23
N PHE A 54 8.96 9.54 0.60
CA PHE A 54 7.69 10.22 0.82
C PHE A 54 7.15 9.99 2.23
N LYS A 55 7.29 8.78 2.80
CA LYS A 55 6.95 8.51 4.21
C LYS A 55 7.75 9.37 5.18
N ILE A 56 9.05 9.55 4.93
CA ILE A 56 9.88 10.46 5.73
C ILE A 56 9.34 11.88 5.63
N PHE A 57 9.05 12.36 4.41
CA PHE A 57 8.49 13.70 4.18
C PHE A 57 7.16 13.91 4.91
N VAL A 58 6.20 13.00 4.75
CA VAL A 58 4.88 13.04 5.41
C VAL A 58 5.04 13.06 6.93
N GLY A 59 5.89 12.20 7.49
CA GLY A 59 6.15 12.16 8.93
C GLY A 59 6.77 13.45 9.48
N GLN A 60 7.64 14.12 8.71
CA GLN A 60 8.19 15.42 9.10
C GLN A 60 7.20 16.57 8.93
N TYR A 61 6.31 16.50 7.93
CA TYR A 61 5.34 17.52 7.63
C TYR A 61 4.19 17.54 8.65
N PHE A 62 3.54 16.39 8.87
CA PHE A 62 2.37 16.29 9.75
C PHE A 62 2.74 16.16 11.23
N LYS A 63 3.91 15.60 11.54
CA LYS A 63 4.39 15.35 12.92
C LYS A 63 3.43 14.53 13.79
N THR A 64 2.55 13.77 13.14
CA THR A 64 1.69 12.74 13.73
C THR A 64 1.86 11.44 12.95
N PRO A 65 1.46 10.28 13.49
CA PRO A 65 1.51 8.98 12.81
C PRO A 65 0.53 8.86 11.63
N MET A 66 0.70 9.70 10.61
CA MET A 66 -0.16 9.75 9.43
C MET A 66 0.14 8.56 8.49
N PRO A 67 -0.79 7.61 8.30
CA PRO A 67 -0.55 6.44 7.48
C PRO A 67 -0.50 6.81 6.00
N VAL A 68 0.50 6.26 5.29
CA VAL A 68 0.60 6.38 3.82
C VAL A 68 0.23 5.02 3.24
N GLN A 69 -1.02 4.91 2.78
CA GLN A 69 -1.57 3.65 2.29
C GLN A 69 -1.29 3.43 0.79
N PRO A 70 -1.08 2.18 0.34
CA PRO A 70 -1.07 1.86 -1.09
C PRO A 70 -2.44 2.14 -1.72
N MET A 71 -2.45 2.48 -3.01
CA MET A 71 -3.67 2.76 -3.76
C MET A 71 -4.39 1.47 -4.14
N LYS A 72 -5.33 1.07 -3.28
CA LYS A 72 -5.97 -0.25 -3.28
C LYS A 72 -6.72 -0.62 -4.56
N ALA A 73 -7.42 0.32 -5.23
CA ALA A 73 -8.14 0.00 -6.46
C ALA A 73 -7.18 -0.18 -7.64
N ILE A 74 -6.17 0.68 -7.75
CA ILE A 74 -5.11 0.56 -8.77
C ILE A 74 -4.37 -0.76 -8.58
N GLY A 75 -3.98 -1.08 -7.35
CA GLY A 75 -3.32 -2.34 -7.01
C GLY A 75 -4.19 -3.56 -7.26
N GLY A 76 -5.47 -3.51 -6.88
CA GLY A 76 -6.42 -4.59 -7.13
C GLY A 76 -6.63 -4.85 -8.61
N MET A 77 -6.77 -3.81 -9.43
CA MET A 77 -6.89 -3.94 -10.89
C MET A 77 -5.63 -4.55 -11.52
N ALA A 78 -4.45 -4.13 -11.06
CA ALA A 78 -3.19 -4.68 -11.54
C ALA A 78 -3.01 -6.16 -11.20
N ILE A 79 -3.52 -6.61 -10.05
CA ILE A 79 -3.55 -8.02 -9.65
C ILE A 79 -4.58 -8.82 -10.47
N ALA A 80 -5.80 -8.29 -10.60
CA ALA A 80 -6.91 -9.00 -11.22
C ALA A 80 -6.76 -9.14 -12.74
N HIS A 81 -6.09 -8.17 -13.39
CA HIS A 81 -5.94 -8.12 -14.85
C HIS A 81 -4.50 -7.78 -15.27
N PRO A 82 -3.51 -8.65 -14.94
CA PRO A 82 -2.10 -8.34 -15.13
C PRO A 82 -1.70 -8.19 -16.61
N GLU A 83 -2.45 -8.83 -17.53
CA GLU A 83 -2.19 -8.75 -18.98
C GLU A 83 -2.69 -7.45 -19.62
N SER A 84 -3.73 -6.82 -19.06
CA SER A 84 -4.29 -5.58 -19.60
C SER A 84 -3.74 -4.32 -18.92
N ILE A 85 -3.27 -4.45 -17.68
CA ILE A 85 -2.71 -3.33 -16.92
C ILE A 85 -1.20 -3.23 -17.16
N THR A 86 -0.81 -2.27 -18.00
CA THR A 86 0.59 -1.98 -18.29
C THR A 86 1.25 -1.18 -17.16
N GLN A 87 2.58 -1.23 -17.08
CA GLN A 87 3.34 -0.35 -16.18
C GLN A 87 3.06 1.13 -16.47
N GLY A 88 2.94 1.49 -17.76
CA GLY A 88 2.65 2.86 -18.19
C GLY A 88 1.32 3.35 -17.64
N MET A 89 0.27 2.52 -17.66
CA MET A 89 -1.03 2.85 -17.08
C MET A 89 -0.95 3.11 -15.58
N ILE A 90 -0.17 2.30 -14.83
CA ILE A 90 0.04 2.51 -13.39
C ILE A 90 0.72 3.85 -13.15
N TRP A 91 1.79 4.17 -13.89
CA TRP A 91 2.45 5.48 -13.80
C TRP A 91 1.50 6.64 -14.17
N GLY A 92 0.73 6.49 -15.25
CA GLY A 92 -0.24 7.49 -15.68
C GLY A 92 -1.32 7.74 -14.64
N SER A 93 -1.81 6.70 -13.98
CA SER A 93 -2.76 6.81 -12.87
C SER A 93 -2.15 7.53 -11.65
N GLY A 94 -0.86 7.32 -11.38
CA GLY A 94 -0.12 8.03 -10.33
C GLY A 94 0.05 9.51 -10.64
N LEU A 95 0.40 9.86 -11.88
CA LEU A 95 0.50 11.25 -12.33
C LEU A 95 -0.85 11.98 -12.29
N PHE A 96 -1.91 11.32 -12.77
CA PHE A 96 -3.27 11.82 -12.65
C PHE A 96 -3.63 12.08 -11.18
N THR A 97 -3.42 11.09 -10.32
CA THR A 97 -3.71 11.19 -8.88
C THR A 97 -2.97 12.36 -8.25
N ALA A 98 -1.67 12.50 -8.52
CA ALA A 98 -0.85 13.58 -7.99
C ALA A 98 -1.38 14.95 -8.43
N ALA A 99 -1.65 15.14 -9.72
CA ALA A 99 -2.17 16.39 -10.25
C ALA A 99 -3.58 16.70 -9.71
N PHE A 100 -4.47 15.71 -9.75
CA PHE A 100 -5.86 15.83 -9.32
C PHE A 100 -5.96 16.26 -7.85
N TRP A 101 -5.25 15.56 -6.94
CA TRP A 101 -5.28 15.91 -5.52
C TRP A 101 -4.52 17.17 -5.18
N LEU A 102 -3.44 17.48 -5.89
CA LEU A 102 -2.74 18.76 -5.72
C LEU A 102 -3.66 19.93 -6.09
N ILE A 103 -4.35 19.85 -7.22
CA ILE A 103 -5.30 20.90 -7.67
C ILE A 103 -6.47 21.04 -6.69
N LEU A 104 -7.09 19.92 -6.28
CA LEU A 104 -8.20 19.96 -5.33
C LEU A 104 -7.78 20.45 -3.95
N GLY A 105 -6.58 20.08 -3.49
CA GLY A 105 -6.02 20.54 -2.23
C GLY A 105 -5.73 22.05 -2.25
N LEU A 106 -5.09 22.56 -3.30
CA LEU A 106 -4.76 23.98 -3.44
C LEU A 106 -5.99 24.87 -3.66
N SER A 107 -7.02 24.36 -4.34
CA SER A 107 -8.28 25.10 -4.56
C SER A 107 -9.22 25.09 -3.34
N GLY A 108 -8.95 24.27 -2.33
CA GLY A 108 -9.85 24.08 -1.18
C GLY A 108 -11.12 23.28 -1.50
N ALA A 109 -11.24 22.73 -2.72
CA ALA A 109 -12.38 21.94 -3.16
C ALA A 109 -12.54 20.64 -2.35
N VAL A 110 -11.46 20.13 -1.75
CA VAL A 110 -11.51 18.98 -0.81
C VAL A 110 -12.46 19.27 0.36
N SER A 111 -12.46 20.48 0.90
CA SER A 111 -13.33 20.87 2.01
C SER A 111 -14.82 20.90 1.61
N TRP A 112 -15.09 21.23 0.34
CA TRP A 112 -16.44 21.15 -0.21
C TRP A 112 -16.88 19.70 -0.43
N LEU A 113 -15.99 18.86 -0.97
CA LEU A 113 -16.22 17.43 -1.13
C LEU A 113 -16.46 16.72 0.20
N HIS A 114 -15.71 17.06 1.25
CA HIS A 114 -15.90 16.53 2.61
C HIS A 114 -17.30 16.84 3.14
N LYS A 115 -17.79 18.07 2.95
CA LYS A 115 -19.15 18.47 3.40
C LYS A 115 -20.27 17.70 2.70
N ILE A 116 -20.06 17.28 1.46
CA ILE A 116 -21.06 16.55 0.66
C ILE A 116 -20.94 15.04 0.87
N THR A 117 -19.76 14.56 1.23
CA THR A 117 -19.53 13.14 1.48
C THR A 117 -20.10 12.76 2.84
N ALA A 118 -21.34 12.26 2.84
CA ALA A 118 -21.98 11.80 4.07
C ALA A 118 -21.29 10.55 4.63
N LYS A 119 -21.21 10.42 5.96
CA LYS A 119 -20.64 9.24 6.66
C LYS A 119 -21.08 7.86 6.11
N PRO A 120 -22.34 7.66 5.68
CA PRO A 120 -22.75 6.40 5.05
C PRO A 120 -21.98 6.05 3.77
N ILE A 121 -21.59 7.06 2.97
CA ILE A 121 -20.84 6.87 1.73
C ILE A 121 -19.45 6.32 2.05
N THR A 122 -18.75 6.94 3.02
CA THR A 122 -17.43 6.48 3.46
C THR A 122 -17.46 5.04 3.97
N ARG A 123 -18.47 4.69 4.79
CA ARG A 123 -18.66 3.33 5.29
C ARG A 123 -18.97 2.33 4.16
N GLY A 124 -19.79 2.72 3.19
CA GLY A 124 -20.09 1.90 2.01
C GLY A 124 -18.86 1.63 1.14
N ILE A 125 -18.02 2.66 0.92
CA ILE A 125 -16.76 2.53 0.19
C ILE A 125 -15.80 1.58 0.92
N MET A 126 -15.65 1.71 2.24
CA MET A 126 -14.79 0.83 3.05
C MET A 126 -15.27 -0.62 3.04
N LEU A 127 -16.59 -0.85 3.17
CA LEU A 127 -17.18 -2.18 3.09
C LEU A 127 -16.98 -2.82 1.71
N GLY A 128 -17.28 -2.07 0.64
CA GLY A 128 -17.12 -2.55 -0.73
C GLY A 128 -15.69 -2.95 -1.04
N LEU A 129 -14.72 -2.11 -0.65
CA LEU A 129 -13.30 -2.42 -0.74
C LEU A 129 -12.93 -3.70 0.04
N GLY A 130 -13.39 -3.81 1.29
CA GLY A 130 -13.13 -4.99 2.13
C GLY A 130 -13.64 -6.28 1.48
N LEU A 131 -14.85 -6.25 0.93
CA LEU A 131 -15.44 -7.38 0.20
C LEU A 131 -14.67 -7.72 -1.08
N SER A 132 -14.21 -6.71 -1.85
CA SER A 132 -13.38 -6.95 -3.04
C SER A 132 -12.08 -7.68 -2.69
N PHE A 133 -11.43 -7.36 -1.57
CA PHE A 133 -10.24 -8.10 -1.13
C PHE A 133 -10.53 -9.51 -0.66
N VAL A 134 -11.67 -9.73 0.00
CA VAL A 134 -12.09 -11.10 0.36
C VAL A 134 -12.29 -11.93 -0.90
N LEU A 135 -12.98 -11.40 -1.90
CA LEU A 135 -13.21 -12.10 -3.17
C LEU A 135 -11.90 -12.41 -3.90
N GLU A 136 -11.00 -11.44 -4.03
CA GLU A 136 -9.71 -11.68 -4.69
C GLU A 136 -8.84 -12.66 -3.89
N GLY A 137 -8.84 -12.54 -2.56
CA GLY A 137 -8.16 -13.49 -1.67
C GLY A 137 -8.66 -14.93 -1.85
N ILE A 138 -9.98 -15.14 -1.92
CA ILE A 138 -10.59 -16.45 -2.18
C ILE A 138 -10.17 -16.98 -3.55
N LYS A 139 -10.16 -16.12 -4.58
CA LYS A 139 -9.72 -16.50 -5.93
C LYS A 139 -8.27 -16.95 -5.93
N MET A 140 -7.37 -16.21 -5.28
CA MET A 140 -5.95 -16.55 -5.13
C MET A 140 -5.71 -17.84 -4.33
N MET A 141 -6.59 -18.19 -3.39
CA MET A 141 -6.51 -19.44 -2.64
C MET A 141 -6.78 -20.69 -3.50
N GLY A 142 -7.45 -20.52 -4.66
CA GLY A 142 -7.81 -21.61 -5.55
C GLY A 142 -6.61 -22.37 -6.13
N ASP A 143 -5.47 -21.71 -6.32
CA ASP A 143 -4.29 -22.30 -6.96
C ASP A 143 -3.58 -23.33 -6.06
N GLN A 144 -3.60 -23.13 -4.73
CA GLN A 144 -2.93 -24.01 -3.77
C GLN A 144 -3.79 -24.23 -2.51
N PRO A 145 -4.82 -25.10 -2.58
CA PRO A 145 -5.85 -25.21 -1.55
C PRO A 145 -5.32 -25.65 -0.18
N VAL A 146 -4.29 -26.51 -0.14
CA VAL A 146 -3.68 -26.97 1.12
C VAL A 146 -2.93 -25.84 1.82
N VAL A 147 -2.11 -25.09 1.07
CA VAL A 147 -1.36 -23.94 1.59
C VAL A 147 -2.33 -22.85 2.04
N ALA A 148 -3.37 -22.59 1.24
CA ALA A 148 -4.43 -21.67 1.57
C ALA A 148 -5.17 -22.04 2.86
N ALA A 149 -5.52 -23.33 3.05
CA ALA A 149 -6.20 -23.78 4.26
C ALA A 149 -5.33 -23.61 5.51
N ILE A 150 -4.04 -23.94 5.42
CA ILE A 150 -3.07 -23.73 6.52
C ILE A 150 -2.92 -22.24 6.83
N ALA A 151 -2.74 -21.40 5.79
CA ALA A 151 -2.62 -19.96 5.94
C ALA A 151 -3.89 -19.33 6.54
N ALA A 152 -5.08 -19.74 6.07
CA ALA A 152 -6.36 -19.27 6.60
C ALA A 152 -6.55 -19.69 8.06
N GLY A 153 -6.28 -20.95 8.40
CA GLY A 153 -6.31 -21.46 9.77
C GLY A 153 -5.34 -20.69 10.67
N GLY A 154 -4.10 -20.49 10.22
CA GLY A 154 -3.11 -19.66 10.92
C GLY A 154 -3.59 -18.23 11.12
N THR A 155 -4.20 -17.62 10.10
CA THR A 155 -4.78 -16.27 10.19
C THR A 155 -5.80 -16.18 11.33
N PHE A 156 -6.77 -17.10 11.39
CA PHE A 156 -7.77 -17.10 12.46
C PHE A 156 -7.17 -17.35 13.86
N LEU A 157 -6.14 -18.20 13.96
CA LEU A 157 -5.43 -18.44 15.22
C LEU A 157 -4.67 -17.19 15.72
N PHE A 158 -4.06 -16.44 14.81
CA PHE A 158 -3.30 -15.24 15.16
C PHE A 158 -4.16 -13.98 15.29
N LEU A 159 -5.35 -13.93 14.69
CA LEU A 159 -6.29 -12.81 14.84
C LEU A 159 -6.65 -12.56 16.32
N SER A 160 -6.68 -13.61 17.15
CA SER A 160 -6.94 -13.49 18.60
C SER A 160 -5.69 -13.09 19.42
N ARG A 161 -4.54 -12.82 18.78
CA ARG A 161 -3.27 -12.54 19.44
C ARG A 161 -2.73 -11.16 19.04
N GLU A 162 -3.10 -10.13 19.79
CA GLU A 162 -2.70 -8.73 19.55
C GLU A 162 -1.18 -8.49 19.43
N ARG A 163 -0.36 -9.37 20.03
CA ARG A 163 1.11 -9.25 20.00
C ARG A 163 1.77 -9.83 18.75
N ILE A 164 1.06 -10.68 18.01
CA ILE A 164 1.62 -11.39 16.85
C ILE A 164 0.95 -10.82 15.60
N PRO A 165 1.65 -9.98 14.81
CA PRO A 165 1.11 -9.47 13.56
C PRO A 165 0.94 -10.63 12.57
N ALA A 166 -0.28 -11.15 12.46
CA ALA A 166 -0.63 -12.32 11.64
C ALA A 166 -0.04 -12.21 10.22
N MET A 167 -0.08 -11.02 9.65
CA MET A 167 0.42 -10.75 8.30
C MET A 167 1.91 -11.03 8.11
N LEU A 168 2.76 -10.67 9.08
CA LEU A 168 4.20 -10.96 9.01
C LEU A 168 4.47 -12.46 9.12
N VAL A 169 3.69 -13.15 9.97
CA VAL A 169 3.77 -14.61 10.09
C VAL A 169 3.36 -15.28 8.78
N LEU A 170 2.26 -14.84 8.18
CA LEU A 170 1.78 -15.37 6.90
C LEU A 170 2.75 -15.07 5.76
N LEU A 171 3.39 -13.90 5.74
CA LEU A 171 4.43 -13.58 4.77
C LEU A 171 5.64 -14.51 4.91
N GLY A 172 6.11 -14.73 6.15
CA GLY A 172 7.20 -15.66 6.43
C GLY A 172 6.84 -17.11 6.06
N PHE A 173 5.60 -17.52 6.33
CA PHE A 173 5.06 -18.80 5.90
C PHE A 173 5.06 -18.93 4.37
N GLY A 174 4.50 -17.95 3.66
CA GLY A 174 4.47 -17.91 2.20
C GLY A 174 5.87 -17.95 1.57
N MET A 175 6.82 -17.20 2.12
CA MET A 175 8.23 -17.23 1.70
C MET A 175 8.85 -18.62 1.92
N SER A 176 8.57 -19.26 3.07
CA SER A 176 9.06 -20.60 3.36
C SER A 176 8.49 -21.64 2.40
N VAL A 177 7.19 -21.59 2.15
CA VAL A 177 6.51 -22.45 1.15
C VAL A 177 7.10 -22.22 -0.24
N ALA A 178 7.33 -20.97 -0.65
CA ALA A 178 7.92 -20.65 -1.95
C ALA A 178 9.33 -21.24 -2.11
N LEU A 179 10.18 -21.14 -1.08
CA LEU A 179 11.54 -21.69 -1.07
C LEU A 179 11.58 -23.22 -1.08
N ILE A 180 10.63 -23.87 -0.39
CA ILE A 180 10.51 -25.34 -0.37
C ILE A 180 10.02 -25.84 -1.73
N SER A 181 9.00 -25.20 -2.29
CA SER A 181 8.40 -25.59 -3.56
C SER A 181 9.31 -25.30 -4.76
N ASN A 182 10.17 -24.28 -4.67
CA ASN A 182 11.12 -23.92 -5.72
C ASN A 182 12.54 -23.79 -5.14
N PRO A 183 13.26 -24.91 -4.97
CA PRO A 183 14.61 -24.89 -4.38
C PRO A 183 15.62 -24.05 -5.17
N SER A 184 15.39 -23.80 -6.46
CA SER A 184 16.24 -22.93 -7.29
C SER A 184 16.32 -21.49 -6.78
N LEU A 185 15.28 -21.02 -6.07
CA LEU A 185 15.25 -19.69 -5.45
C LEU A 185 16.39 -19.50 -4.43
N TRP A 186 16.86 -20.56 -3.78
CA TRP A 186 18.04 -20.48 -2.90
C TRP A 186 19.28 -20.03 -3.66
N ASN A 187 19.48 -20.57 -4.86
CA ASN A 187 20.61 -20.18 -5.70
C ASN A 187 20.45 -18.72 -6.13
N GLU A 188 19.26 -18.30 -6.54
CA GLU A 188 18.99 -16.90 -6.91
C GLU A 188 19.24 -15.93 -5.74
N LEU A 189 18.82 -16.29 -4.52
CA LEU A 189 19.08 -15.50 -3.31
C LEU A 189 20.59 -15.30 -3.06
N THR A 190 21.42 -16.32 -3.28
CA THR A 190 22.89 -16.20 -3.13
C THR A 190 23.52 -15.30 -4.18
N GLN A 191 22.86 -15.08 -5.33
CA GLN A 191 23.32 -14.18 -6.39
C GLN A 191 22.85 -12.74 -6.19
N ILE A 192 22.02 -12.46 -5.17
CA ILE A 192 21.63 -11.10 -4.83
C ILE A 192 22.87 -10.35 -4.34
N SER A 193 23.26 -9.33 -5.10
CA SER A 193 24.32 -8.40 -4.70
C SER A 193 23.70 -7.07 -4.29
N ALA A 194 24.05 -6.59 -3.11
CA ALA A 194 23.71 -5.24 -2.68
C ALA A 194 24.48 -4.24 -3.57
N ARG A 195 23.77 -3.60 -4.49
CA ARG A 195 24.32 -2.55 -5.35
C ARG A 195 23.55 -1.27 -5.10
N LEU A 196 24.27 -0.18 -4.89
CA LEU A 196 23.65 1.14 -4.86
C LEU A 196 23.30 1.53 -6.30
N ARG A 197 22.00 1.53 -6.61
CA ARG A 197 21.46 1.98 -7.88
C ARG A 197 20.52 3.16 -7.61
N ILE A 198 20.50 4.12 -8.52
CA ILE A 198 19.56 5.24 -8.48
C ILE A 198 18.28 4.80 -9.20
N PRO A 199 17.08 5.11 -8.67
CA PRO A 199 15.83 4.83 -9.37
C PRO A 199 15.83 5.40 -10.80
N GLU A 200 15.44 4.58 -11.78
CA GLU A 200 15.27 5.06 -13.15
C GLU A 200 14.05 5.99 -13.24
N ILE A 201 14.20 7.12 -13.91
CA ILE A 201 13.10 8.04 -14.19
C ILE A 201 12.30 7.46 -15.36
N TYR A 202 11.11 6.93 -15.07
CA TYR A 202 10.28 6.24 -16.06
C TYR A 202 9.48 7.17 -16.99
N LEU A 203 9.51 8.50 -16.76
CA LEU A 203 8.67 9.48 -17.47
C LEU A 203 8.85 9.45 -19.00
N GLY A 204 10.05 9.16 -19.50
CA GLY A 204 10.32 9.10 -20.94
C GLY A 204 9.75 7.88 -21.67
N ARG A 205 9.22 6.89 -20.94
CA ARG A 205 8.68 5.63 -21.51
C ARG A 205 7.15 5.56 -21.46
N ILE A 206 6.48 6.59 -20.95
CA ILE A 206 5.02 6.63 -20.83
C ILE A 206 4.43 7.16 -22.13
N THR A 207 3.53 6.40 -22.76
CA THR A 207 2.83 6.86 -23.96
C THR A 207 1.60 7.71 -23.59
N TRP A 208 1.09 8.49 -24.54
CA TRP A 208 -0.18 9.20 -24.37
C TRP A 208 -1.36 8.25 -24.12
N GLN A 209 -1.33 7.06 -24.74
CA GLN A 209 -2.33 6.03 -24.54
C GLN A 209 -2.29 5.50 -23.11
N ASP A 210 -1.09 5.25 -22.57
CA ASP A 210 -0.90 4.87 -21.17
C ASP A 210 -1.41 5.94 -20.19
N LEU A 211 -1.19 7.22 -20.48
CA LEU A 211 -1.71 8.32 -19.66
C LEU A 211 -3.24 8.35 -19.65
N ILE A 212 -3.86 8.24 -20.82
CA ILE A 212 -5.33 8.26 -20.94
C ILE A 212 -5.92 7.01 -20.27
N ALA A 213 -5.41 5.82 -20.59
CA ALA A 213 -5.89 4.57 -20.02
C ALA A 213 -5.65 4.52 -18.51
N GLY A 214 -4.47 4.91 -18.03
CA GLY A 214 -4.16 5.03 -16.61
C GLY A 214 -5.06 6.01 -15.88
N THR A 215 -5.40 7.14 -16.50
CA THR A 215 -6.33 8.11 -15.92
C THR A 215 -7.75 7.55 -15.84
N LEU A 216 -8.28 7.03 -16.96
CA LEU A 216 -9.68 6.66 -17.08
C LEU A 216 -10.01 5.32 -16.40
N ILE A 217 -9.13 4.33 -16.53
CA ILE A 217 -9.38 2.96 -16.06
C ILE A 217 -8.94 2.78 -14.60
N LEU A 218 -7.90 3.50 -14.17
CA LEU A 218 -7.30 3.31 -12.84
C LEU A 218 -7.49 4.53 -11.94
N GLY A 219 -7.08 5.72 -12.40
CA GLY A 219 -7.04 6.94 -11.61
C GLY A 219 -8.41 7.48 -11.20
N LEU A 220 -9.34 7.59 -12.15
CA LEU A 220 -10.70 8.08 -11.90
C LEU A 220 -11.48 7.18 -10.93
N PRO A 221 -11.54 5.85 -11.10
CA PRO A 221 -12.19 4.96 -10.13
C PRO A 221 -11.54 4.99 -8.74
N GLN A 222 -10.24 5.28 -8.68
CA GLN A 222 -9.49 5.37 -7.42
C GLN A 222 -9.77 6.69 -6.67
N ALA A 223 -10.18 7.76 -7.34
CA ALA A 223 -10.38 9.06 -6.69
C ALA A 223 -11.43 9.04 -5.54
N PRO A 224 -12.65 8.48 -5.71
CA PRO A 224 -13.60 8.36 -4.60
C PRO A 224 -13.05 7.57 -3.41
N LEU A 225 -12.30 6.51 -3.68
CA LEU A 225 -11.68 5.68 -2.66
C LEU A 225 -10.58 6.42 -1.90
N THR A 226 -9.75 7.19 -2.59
CA THR A 226 -8.72 8.04 -1.98
C THR A 226 -9.36 9.15 -1.14
N LEU A 227 -10.44 9.76 -1.62
CA LEU A 227 -11.21 10.75 -0.84
C LEU A 227 -11.69 10.15 0.48
N GLY A 228 -12.39 9.02 0.41
CA GLY A 228 -12.97 8.39 1.60
C GLY A 228 -11.92 7.86 2.56
N ASN A 229 -10.94 7.10 2.06
CA ASN A 229 -10.03 6.36 2.92
C ASN A 229 -8.79 7.16 3.32
N ALA A 230 -8.16 7.89 2.41
CA ALA A 230 -6.86 8.51 2.66
C ALA A 230 -6.95 9.98 3.07
N ILE A 231 -8.03 10.67 2.69
CA ILE A 231 -8.24 12.08 3.00
C ILE A 231 -9.20 12.25 4.17
N ILE A 232 -10.44 11.80 4.03
CA ILE A 232 -11.48 11.99 5.05
C ILE A 232 -11.23 11.06 6.24
N GLY A 233 -11.28 9.75 6.01
CA GLY A 233 -11.18 8.76 7.09
C GLY A 233 -9.86 8.85 7.86
N THR A 234 -8.73 8.92 7.15
CA THR A 234 -7.43 9.06 7.83
C THR A 234 -7.32 10.37 8.61
N ALA A 235 -7.78 11.50 8.07
CA ALA A 235 -7.68 12.77 8.79
C ALA A 235 -8.60 12.80 10.02
N GLU A 236 -9.83 12.27 9.90
CA GLU A 236 -10.76 12.14 11.04
C GLU A 236 -10.16 11.26 12.14
N GLU A 237 -9.64 10.07 11.80
CA GLU A 237 -8.99 9.16 12.75
C GLU A 237 -7.75 9.77 13.39
N ASN A 238 -6.89 10.41 12.59
CA ASN A 238 -5.69 11.06 13.09
C ASN A 238 -6.04 12.19 14.08
N ASN A 239 -7.02 13.03 13.77
CA ASN A 239 -7.41 14.14 14.64
C ASN A 239 -8.15 13.67 15.90
N GLU A 240 -8.79 12.50 15.87
CA GLU A 240 -9.40 11.88 17.04
C GLU A 240 -8.33 11.31 18.00
N LEU A 241 -7.32 10.63 17.46
CA LEU A 241 -6.25 10.00 18.25
C LEU A 241 -5.13 10.98 18.66
N PHE A 242 -4.89 12.03 17.86
CA PHE A 242 -3.81 13.01 18.02
C PHE A 242 -4.35 14.45 17.83
N PRO A 243 -5.11 14.99 18.80
CA PRO A 243 -5.72 16.33 18.72
C PRO A 243 -4.74 17.49 18.88
#